data_AF-A0A127T2Z3-F1
#
_entry.id   AF-A0A127T2Z3-F1
#
_cell.length_a   1.000
_cell.length_b   1.000
_cell.length_c   1.000
_cell.angle_alpha   90.00
_cell.angle_beta   90.00
_cell.angle_gamma   90.00
#
_symmetry.space_group_name_H-M   'P 1'
#
loop_
_entity.id
_entity.type
_entity.pdbx_description
1 polymer ?
#
loop_
_entity_poly.entity_id
_entity_poly.type
_entity_poly.pdbx_seq_one_letter_code
_entity_poly.pdbx_strand_id
1 'polypeptide(L)' 'MAPVISVLFAILLATQALAAEATENPIIAAAQQVETELDARVGVAIYDTGSGTRWQYNADEHFPMTSPFKVLACGA' A
#
# COMPACT_ATOMS: atom_id res chain seq x y z
N MET A 1 26.89 -3.41 34.87
CA MET A 1 25.88 -4.31 34.27
C MET A 1 24.49 -3.67 34.18
N ALA A 2 24.05 -2.89 35.19
CA ALA A 2 22.78 -2.15 35.14
C ALA A 2 22.58 -1.14 33.98
N PRO A 3 23.59 -0.35 33.53
CA PRO A 3 23.34 0.66 32.49
C PRO A 3 23.16 0.03 31.09
N VAL A 4 23.81 -1.10 30.84
CA VAL A 4 23.73 -1.81 29.54
C VAL A 4 22.32 -2.38 29.31
N ILE A 5 21.70 -2.92 30.36
CA ILE A 5 20.32 -3.42 30.33
C ILE A 5 19.33 -2.27 30.10
N SER A 6 19.55 -1.13 30.77
CA SER A 6 18.70 0.05 30.62
C SER A 6 18.76 0.64 29.21
N VAL A 7 19.95 0.64 28.59
CA VAL A 7 20.14 1.09 27.21
C VAL A 7 19.49 0.12 26.21
N LEU A 8 19.65 -1.20 26.40
CA LEU A 8 18.99 -2.20 25.54
C LEU A 8 17.45 -2.07 25.59
N PHE A 9 16.89 -1.86 26.79
CA PHE A 9 15.46 -1.71 26.98
C PHE A 9 14.92 -0.43 26.32
N ALA A 10 15.66 0.68 26.39
CA ALA A 10 15.31 1.92 25.71
C ALA A 10 15.33 1.77 24.18
N ILE A 11 16.31 1.03 23.64
CA ILE A 11 16.39 0.74 22.19
C ILE A 11 15.19 -0.09 21.74
N LEU A 12 14.80 -1.12 22.51
CA LEU A 12 13.66 -1.98 22.20
C LEU A 12 12.32 -1.19 22.17
N LEU A 13 12.13 -0.28 23.13
CA LEU A 13 10.95 0.59 23.18
C LEU A 13 10.91 1.57 22.01
N ALA A 14 12.05 2.14 21.61
CA ALA A 14 12.14 3.04 20.47
C ALA A 14 11.80 2.35 19.14
N THR A 15 12.19 1.07 18.97
CA THR A 15 11.82 0.29 17.78
C THR A 15 10.32 -0.02 17.70
N GLN A 16 9.65 -0.21 18.83
CA GLN A 16 8.20 -0.50 18.87
C GLN A 16 7.37 0.75 18.52
N ALA A 17 7.83 1.94 18.94
CA ALA A 17 7.17 3.20 18.63
C ALA A 17 7.20 3.52 17.12
N LEU A 18 8.28 3.16 16.43
CA LEU A 18 8.42 3.36 14.99
C LEU A 18 7.55 2.40 14.16
N ALA A 19 7.21 1.22 14.69
CA ALA A 19 6.34 0.25 14.04
C ALA A 19 4.84 0.60 14.19
N ALA A 20 4.48 1.37 15.22
CA ALA A 20 3.09 1.72 15.52
C ALA A 20 2.50 2.79 14.58
N GLU A 21 3.31 3.46 13.75
CA GLU A 21 2.85 4.46 12.77
C GLU A 21 2.51 3.87 11.39
N ALA A 22 2.56 2.56 11.20
CA ALA A 22 2.03 1.92 10.00
C ALA A 22 0.50 1.76 10.14
N THR A 23 -0.25 2.87 10.11
CA THR A 23 -1.70 2.77 9.88
C THR A 23 -1.91 2.10 8.52
N GLU A 24 -2.48 0.90 8.53
CA GLU A 24 -2.78 0.16 7.32
C GLU A 24 -3.66 1.02 6.41
N ASN A 25 -3.19 1.21 5.17
CA ASN A 25 -3.89 2.08 4.24
C ASN A 25 -5.20 1.40 3.82
N PRO A 26 -6.39 1.97 4.11
CA PRO A 26 -7.66 1.29 3.92
C PRO A 26 -7.92 0.90 2.45
N ILE A 27 -7.33 1.64 1.50
CA ILE A 27 -7.42 1.31 0.06
C ILE A 27 -6.61 0.05 -0.26
N ILE A 28 -5.42 -0.09 0.33
CA ILE A 28 -4.56 -1.26 0.13
C ILE A 28 -5.16 -2.48 0.82
N ALA A 29 -5.68 -2.32 2.05
CA ALA A 29 -6.38 -3.37 2.77
C ALA A 29 -7.59 -3.89 1.98
N ALA A 30 -8.39 -2.97 1.40
CA ALA A 30 -9.51 -3.34 0.55
C ALA A 30 -9.07 -4.11 -0.71
N ALA A 31 -7.96 -3.71 -1.35
CA ALA A 31 -7.45 -4.42 -2.52
C ALA A 31 -7.02 -5.87 -2.17
N GLN A 32 -6.31 -6.05 -1.06
CA GLN A 32 -5.90 -7.38 -0.55
C GLN A 32 -7.09 -8.25 -0.18
N GLN A 33 -8.12 -7.65 0.45
CA GLN A 33 -9.35 -8.34 0.78
C GLN A 33 -10.04 -8.86 -0.48
N VAL A 34 -10.18 -8.02 -1.52
CA VAL A 34 -10.79 -8.41 -2.80
C VAL A 34 -10.00 -9.51 -3.50
N GLU A 35 -8.66 -9.46 -3.49
CA GLU A 35 -7.85 -10.56 -4.03
C GLU A 35 -8.14 -11.89 -3.35
N THR A 36 -8.26 -11.87 -2.02
CA THR A 36 -8.54 -13.06 -1.22
C THR A 36 -9.95 -13.57 -1.46
N GLU A 37 -10.95 -12.69 -1.46
CA GLU A 37 -12.36 -13.04 -1.63
C GLU A 37 -12.65 -13.61 -3.02
N LEU A 38 -11.95 -13.13 -4.05
CA LEU A 38 -12.18 -13.52 -5.44
C LEU A 38 -11.19 -14.57 -5.97
N ASP A 39 -10.19 -14.97 -5.18
CA ASP A 39 -9.04 -15.76 -5.64
C ASP A 39 -8.45 -15.21 -6.95
N ALA A 40 -8.23 -13.89 -6.96
CA ALA A 40 -7.88 -13.12 -8.15
C ALA A 40 -6.66 -12.24 -7.90
N ARG A 41 -6.16 -11.61 -8.97
CA ARG A 41 -5.15 -10.55 -8.88
C ARG A 41 -5.77 -9.19 -9.09
N VAL A 42 -5.43 -8.25 -8.22
CA VAL A 42 -5.97 -6.88 -8.23
C VAL A 42 -4.80 -5.90 -8.34
N GLY A 43 -4.93 -4.97 -9.29
CA GLY A 43 -4.09 -3.78 -9.40
C GLY A 43 -4.91 -2.53 -9.12
N VAL A 44 -4.37 -1.61 -8.31
CA VAL A 44 -4.99 -0.32 -7.97
C VAL A 44 -3.97 0.79 -8.17
N ALA A 45 -4.35 1.82 -8.92
CA ALA A 45 -3.61 3.06 -9.03
C ALA A 45 -4.59 4.23 -8.91
N ILE A 46 -4.54 4.96 -7.79
CA ILE A 46 -5.39 6.13 -7.53
C ILE A 46 -4.47 7.34 -7.39
N TYR A 47 -4.79 8.39 -8.15
CA TYR A 47 -4.11 9.67 -8.09
C TYR A 47 -5.12 10.77 -7.73
N ASP A 48 -4.96 11.37 -6.55
CA ASP A 48 -5.68 12.59 -6.19
C ASP A 48 -4.98 13.79 -6.82
N THR A 49 -5.60 14.39 -7.82
CA THR A 49 -5.05 15.54 -8.55
C THR A 49 -5.03 16.84 -7.75
N GLY A 50 -5.78 16.92 -6.63
CA GLY A 50 -5.81 18.08 -5.75
C GLY A 50 -4.66 18.08 -4.76
N SER A 51 -4.44 16.96 -4.06
CA SER A 51 -3.37 16.83 -3.06
C SER A 51 -2.05 16.26 -3.62
N GLY A 52 -2.07 15.62 -4.80
CA GLY A 52 -0.95 14.86 -5.33
C GLY A 52 -0.76 13.49 -4.66
N THR A 53 -1.64 13.12 -3.73
CA THR A 53 -1.56 11.84 -3.01
C THR A 53 -1.80 10.68 -3.96
N ARG A 54 -1.03 9.61 -3.77
CA ARG A 54 -1.09 8.38 -4.55
C ARG A 54 -1.33 7.18 -3.67
N TRP A 55 -2.20 6.29 -4.12
CA TRP A 55 -2.42 4.97 -3.54
C TRP A 55 -2.21 3.94 -4.63
N GLN A 56 -1.28 3.03 -4.40
CA GLN A 56 -0.82 2.08 -5.42
C GLN A 56 -0.69 0.68 -4.81
N TYR A 57 -1.27 -0.31 -5.46
CA TYR A 57 -1.19 -1.73 -5.12
C TYR A 57 -1.04 -2.53 -6.41
N ASN A 58 0.04 -3.31 -6.57
CA ASN A 58 0.39 -4.02 -7.81
C ASN A 58 0.27 -3.14 -9.07
N ALA A 59 0.54 -1.83 -8.94
CA ALA A 59 0.25 -0.83 -9.97
C ALA A 59 1.15 -0.94 -11.21
N ASP A 60 2.33 -1.54 -11.06
CA ASP A 60 3.30 -1.77 -12.14
C ASP A 60 3.15 -3.15 -12.81
N GLU A 61 2.20 -3.98 -12.34
CA GLU A 61 1.91 -5.26 -12.98
C GLU A 61 1.07 -5.09 -14.24
N HIS A 62 1.24 -6.00 -15.20
CA HIS A 62 0.49 -5.96 -16.44
C HIS A 62 -0.85 -6.68 -16.32
N PHE A 63 -1.94 -5.97 -16.61
CA PHE A 63 -3.30 -6.50 -16.66
C PHE A 63 -3.88 -6.42 -18.08
N PRO A 64 -4.73 -7.37 -18.50
CA PRO A 64 -5.42 -7.29 -19.78
C PRO A 64 -6.39 -6.10 -19.78
N MET A 65 -6.15 -5.13 -20.67
CA MET A 65 -6.96 -3.90 -20.71
C MET A 65 -8.40 -4.12 -21.18
N THR A 66 -8.69 -5.16 -21.95
CA THR A 66 -10.03 -5.42 -22.56
C THR A 66 -10.64 -4.15 -23.20
N SER A 67 -11.89 -3.79 -22.86
CA SER A 67 -12.53 -2.58 -23.38
C SER A 67 -11.99 -1.25 -22.82
N PRO A 68 -11.44 -1.13 -21.59
CA PRO A 68 -10.72 0.06 -21.13
C PRO A 68 -9.68 0.65 -22.10
N PHE A 69 -9.07 -0.16 -22.97
CA PHE A 69 -8.20 0.37 -24.04
C PHE A 69 -8.89 1.44 -24.91
N LYS A 70 -10.22 1.36 -25.08
CA LYS A 70 -11.01 2.32 -25.88
C LYS A 70 -10.87 3.76 -25.37
N VAL A 71 -10.61 3.97 -24.08
CA VAL A 71 -10.35 5.31 -23.53
C VAL A 71 -9.12 5.92 -24.19
N LEU A 72 -8.03 5.15 -24.33
CA LEU A 72 -6.82 5.59 -25.03
C LEU A 72 -7.07 5.75 -26.53
N ALA A 73 -7.77 4.79 -27.15
CA ALA A 73 -8.05 4.83 -28.58
C ALA A 73 -8.88 6.04 -29.00
N CYS A 74 -9.88 6.45 -28.21
CA CYS A 74 -10.69 7.64 -28.48
C CYS A 74 -9.91 8.95 -28.28
N GLY A 75 -8.83 8.94 -27.51
CA GLY A 75 -7.98 10.11 -27.26
C GLY A 75 -6.81 10.28 -28.22
N ALA A 76 -6.60 9.31 -29.13
CA ALA A 76 -5.51 9.29 -30.11
C ALA A 76 -5.87 10.02 -31.42
#